data_AF-A0A150TFP7-F1
#
_entry.id   AF-A0A150TFP7-F1
#
_cell.length_a   1.000
_cell.length_b   1.000
_cell.length_c   1.000
_cell.angle_alpha   90.00
_cell.angle_beta   90.00
_cell.angle_gamma   90.00
#
_symmetry.space_group_name_H-M   'P 1'
#
loop_
_entity.id
_entity.type
_entity.pdbx_description
1 polymer ?
#
loop_
_entity_poly.entity_id
_entity_poly.type
_entity_poly.pdbx_seq_one_letter_code
_entity_poly.pdbx_strand_id
1 'polypeptide(L)'
;MPLPAFRYQVLLGASSAPAAGFTECSGLEVTTEIFEYAEGGVNSYVHKLPTRTKPGDLVLKRGLLFSSELWAWIQDISDGNYRRMDGRIVLYTTGGVRPAQTWRFSRGLPIKWTGPSLSASQSAVATESLTIAHEGLKLDH
;
A
#
# COMPACT_ATOMS: atom_id res chain seq x y z
N MET A 1 -21.04 9.26 -10.60
CA MET A 1 -19.95 10.18 -10.99
C MET A 1 -18.63 9.55 -10.59
N PRO A 2 -17.61 9.49 -11.46
CA PRO A 2 -16.31 8.94 -11.08
C PRO A 2 -15.64 9.82 -10.00
N LEU A 3 -14.94 9.18 -9.05
CA LEU A 3 -14.20 9.87 -8.00
C LEU A 3 -12.80 10.25 -8.51
N PRO A 4 -12.33 11.49 -8.30
CA PRO A 4 -10.97 11.85 -8.68
C PRO A 4 -9.93 11.29 -7.69
N ALA A 5 -8.87 10.68 -8.20
CA ALA A 5 -7.87 9.96 -7.38
C ALA A 5 -6.76 10.84 -6.76
N PHE A 6 -6.85 12.17 -6.85
CA PHE A 6 -5.76 13.06 -6.41
C PHE A 6 -5.81 13.43 -4.92
N ARG A 7 -6.97 13.29 -4.27
CA ARG A 7 -7.16 13.71 -2.87
C ARG A 7 -7.28 12.49 -1.96
N TYR A 8 -6.16 12.06 -1.41
CA TYR A 8 -6.12 10.94 -0.49
C TYR A 8 -5.18 11.21 0.70
N GLN A 9 -5.33 10.41 1.75
CA GLN A 9 -4.50 10.44 2.93
C GLN A 9 -4.12 9.02 3.34
N VAL A 10 -2.86 8.85 3.74
CA VAL A 10 -2.37 7.58 4.28
C VAL A 10 -2.13 7.75 5.77
N LEU A 11 -2.69 6.83 6.54
CA LEU A 11 -2.59 6.78 7.99
C LEU A 11 -1.95 5.46 8.37
N LEU A 12 -0.91 5.50 9.20
CA LEU A 12 -0.13 4.35 9.63
C LEU A 12 -0.19 4.22 11.15
N GLY A 13 -0.33 2.99 11.63
CA GLY A 13 -0.49 2.67 13.04
C GLY A 13 -1.86 3.09 13.60
N ALA A 14 -1.96 3.04 14.93
CA ALA A 14 -3.15 3.46 15.69
C ALA A 14 -3.29 5.00 15.79
N SER A 15 -2.26 5.74 15.38
CA SER A 15 -2.27 7.19 15.37
C SER A 15 -3.22 7.71 14.29
N SER A 16 -4.15 8.58 14.67
CA SER A 16 -4.95 9.36 13.72
C SER A 16 -4.13 10.47 13.04
N ALA A 17 -2.84 10.59 13.34
CA ALA A 17 -1.96 11.53 12.68
C ALA A 17 -1.65 11.08 11.24
N PRO A 18 -1.76 11.97 10.23
CA PRO A 18 -1.26 11.70 8.89
C PRO A 18 0.21 11.28 8.97
N ALA A 19 0.52 10.06 8.53
CA ALA A 19 1.91 9.60 8.51
C ALA A 19 2.78 10.46 7.57
N ALA A 20 2.16 11.02 6.53
CA ALA A 20 2.61 12.14 5.70
C ALA A 20 1.62 12.39 4.55
N GLY A 21 1.78 13.50 3.83
CA GLY A 21 1.27 13.61 2.47
C GLY A 21 2.11 12.74 1.52
N PHE A 22 1.46 11.79 0.85
CA PHE A 22 2.10 10.98 -0.19
C PHE A 22 1.76 11.55 -1.57
N THR A 23 2.72 11.48 -2.49
CA THR A 23 2.54 11.91 -3.88
C THR A 23 1.96 10.79 -4.73
N GLU A 24 2.33 9.53 -4.44
CA GLU A 24 1.80 8.36 -5.13
C GLU A 24 1.50 7.23 -4.14
N CYS A 25 0.37 6.54 -4.36
CA CYS A 25 0.02 5.30 -3.67
C CYS A 25 -0.40 4.27 -4.72
N SER A 26 0.27 3.14 -4.77
CA SER A 26 -0.01 2.03 -5.69
C SER A 26 0.09 0.68 -4.96
N GLY A 27 -0.26 -0.42 -5.64
CA GLY A 27 -0.28 -1.76 -5.05
C GLY A 27 -1.57 -2.11 -4.31
N LEU A 28 -2.64 -1.33 -4.51
CA LEU A 28 -3.99 -1.67 -4.03
C LEU A 28 -4.62 -2.78 -4.89
N GLU A 29 -4.01 -3.95 -4.87
CA GLU A 29 -4.43 -5.12 -5.65
C GLU A 29 -4.58 -6.36 -4.76
N VAL A 30 -5.45 -7.26 -5.22
CA VAL A 30 -5.70 -8.55 -4.57
C VAL A 30 -5.78 -9.59 -5.67
N THR A 31 -4.83 -10.52 -5.67
CA THR A 31 -4.76 -11.61 -6.65
C THR A 31 -5.17 -12.92 -6.00
N THR A 32 -6.05 -13.69 -6.64
CA THR A 32 -6.40 -15.04 -6.18
C THR A 32 -5.80 -16.08 -7.10
N GLU A 33 -4.98 -16.97 -6.55
CA GLU A 33 -4.37 -18.08 -7.29
C GLU A 33 -5.46 -19.10 -7.67
N ILE A 34 -5.53 -19.47 -8.95
CA ILE A 34 -6.48 -20.45 -9.48
C ILE A 34 -5.76 -21.76 -9.76
N PHE A 35 -6.27 -22.85 -9.23
CA PHE A 35 -5.90 -24.21 -9.59
C PHE A 35 -6.84 -24.72 -10.68
N GLU A 36 -6.28 -25.18 -11.78
CA GLU A 36 -7.04 -25.70 -12.91
C GLU A 36 -7.11 -27.23 -12.85
N TYR A 37 -8.33 -27.78 -12.90
CA TYR A 37 -8.59 -29.21 -12.86
C TYR A 37 -9.38 -29.66 -14.09
N ALA A 38 -8.74 -30.48 -14.93
CA ALA A 38 -9.35 -31.08 -16.11
C ALA A 38 -9.97 -32.43 -15.75
N GLU A 39 -11.30 -32.46 -15.66
CA GLU A 39 -12.05 -33.67 -15.32
C GLU A 39 -12.21 -34.58 -16.55
N GLY A 40 -11.90 -35.87 -16.39
CA GLY A 40 -12.13 -36.85 -17.44
C GLY A 40 -13.62 -37.01 -17.76
N GLY A 41 -13.96 -37.06 -19.05
CA GLY A 41 -15.35 -37.13 -19.51
C GLY A 41 -16.00 -35.77 -19.76
N VAL A 42 -15.36 -34.67 -19.36
CA VAL A 42 -15.78 -33.30 -19.68
C VAL A 42 -14.71 -32.62 -20.53
N ASN A 43 -14.95 -32.53 -21.85
CA ASN A 43 -14.02 -31.89 -22.79
C ASN A 43 -14.40 -30.44 -23.14
N SER A 44 -15.47 -29.91 -22.56
CA SER A 44 -16.00 -28.59 -22.88
C SER A 44 -15.42 -27.46 -22.03
N TYR A 45 -14.93 -27.74 -20.82
CA TYR A 45 -14.33 -26.75 -19.93
C TYR A 45 -13.36 -27.36 -18.91
N VAL A 46 -12.59 -26.50 -18.25
CA VAL A 46 -11.67 -26.85 -17.16
C VAL A 46 -12.19 -26.21 -15.87
N HIS A 47 -12.21 -26.95 -14.76
CA HIS A 47 -12.61 -26.41 -13.46
C HIS A 47 -11.55 -25.43 -12.95
N LYS A 48 -11.99 -24.25 -12.50
CA LYS A 48 -11.12 -23.21 -11.94
C LYS A 48 -11.39 -23.07 -10.45
N LEU A 49 -10.52 -23.64 -9.64
CA LEU A 49 -10.66 -23.71 -8.19
C LEU A 49 -9.79 -22.63 -7.51
N PRO A 50 -10.39 -21.65 -6.80
CA PRO A 50 -9.60 -20.65 -6.07
C PRO A 50 -8.86 -21.28 -4.90
N THR A 51 -7.59 -20.92 -4.74
CA THR A 51 -6.71 -21.45 -3.69
C THR A 51 -6.38 -20.36 -2.68
N ARG A 52 -5.29 -19.61 -2.88
CA ARG A 52 -4.84 -18.57 -1.96
C ARG A 52 -5.01 -17.20 -2.57
N THR A 53 -5.56 -16.29 -1.77
CA THR A 53 -5.60 -14.87 -2.07
C THR A 53 -4.35 -14.20 -1.52
N LYS A 54 -3.61 -13.54 -2.41
CA LYS A 54 -2.41 -12.76 -2.12
C LYS A 54 -2.73 -11.27 -2.31
N PRO A 55 -2.66 -10.45 -1.24
CA PRO A 55 -2.59 -9.02 -1.42
C PRO A 55 -1.29 -8.63 -2.15
N GLY A 56 -1.35 -7.60 -2.99
CA GLY A 56 -0.15 -6.98 -3.55
C GLY A 56 0.59 -6.15 -2.51
N ASP A 57 1.87 -5.86 -2.77
CA ASP A 57 2.66 -4.98 -1.91
C ASP A 57 2.32 -3.52 -2.17
N LEU A 58 2.08 -2.74 -1.11
CA LEU A 58 1.80 -1.31 -1.23
C LEU A 58 3.08 -0.55 -1.53
N VAL A 59 3.04 0.33 -2.53
CA VAL A 59 4.15 1.23 -2.85
C VAL A 59 3.69 2.66 -2.62
N LEU A 60 4.33 3.31 -1.67
CA LEU A 60 4.03 4.68 -1.26
C LEU A 60 5.22 5.57 -1.61
N LYS A 61 5.00 6.59 -2.43
CA LYS A 61 6.02 7.61 -2.74
C LYS A 61 5.65 8.95 -2.13
N ARG A 62 6.64 9.65 -1.59
CA ARG A 62 6.46 11.00 -1.06
C ARG A 62 7.71 11.85 -1.27
N GLY A 63 7.56 13.16 -1.13
CA GLY A 63 8.72 14.04 -0.96
C GLY A 63 9.44 13.72 0.36
N LEU A 64 10.76 13.90 0.38
CA LEU A 64 11.56 13.74 1.59
C LEU A 64 11.09 14.76 2.64
N LEU A 65 10.64 14.27 3.78
CA LEU A 65 10.24 15.08 4.93
C LEU A 65 11.18 14.80 6.10
N PHE A 66 11.36 15.77 6.99
CA PHE A 66 12.14 15.61 8.22
C PHE A 66 11.49 14.67 9.26
N SER A 67 10.34 14.05 8.95
CA SER A 67 9.66 13.14 9.87
C SER A 67 10.43 11.83 10.01
N SER A 68 10.91 11.58 11.24
CA SER A 68 11.72 10.42 11.60
C SER A 68 10.92 9.13 11.81
N GLU A 69 9.59 9.18 11.84
CA GLU A 69 8.78 8.01 12.25
C GLU A 69 8.85 6.85 11.25
N LEU A 70 8.74 7.13 9.94
CA LEU A 70 8.89 6.09 8.92
C LEU A 70 10.31 5.53 8.89
N TRP A 71 11.31 6.41 9.05
CA TRP A 71 12.70 5.99 9.09
C TRP A 71 12.98 5.10 10.30
N ALA A 72 12.47 5.47 11.48
CA ALA A 72 12.57 4.66 12.69
C ALA A 72 11.89 3.29 12.50
N TRP A 73 10.73 3.24 11.84
CA TRP A 73 10.06 1.97 11.53
C TRP A 73 10.88 1.06 10.60
N ILE A 74 11.60 1.63 9.63
CA ILE A 74 12.52 0.89 8.76
C ILE A 74 13.74 0.42 9.56
N GLN A 75 14.31 1.28 10.41
CA GLN A 75 15.47 0.97 11.25
C GLN A 75 15.17 -0.16 12.24
N ASP A 76 13.98 -0.16 12.86
CA ASP A 76 13.53 -1.23 13.77
C ASP A 76 13.76 -2.62 13.15
N ILE A 77 13.47 -2.79 11.86
CA ILE A 77 13.60 -4.08 11.18
C ILE A 77 15.06 -4.44 10.92
N SER A 78 15.88 -3.44 10.59
CA SER A 78 17.34 -3.63 10.47
C SER A 78 17.94 -4.06 11.80
N ASP A 79 17.40 -3.57 12.91
CA ASP A 79 17.79 -3.93 14.27
C ASP A 79 17.17 -5.25 14.76
N GLY A 80 16.41 -5.95 13.91
CA GLY A 80 15.77 -7.24 14.22
C GLY A 80 14.44 -7.13 14.95
N ASN A 81 13.93 -5.91 15.17
CA ASN A 81 12.60 -5.66 15.72
C ASN A 81 11.56 -5.58 14.60
N TYR A 82 10.89 -6.69 14.32
CA TYR A 82 9.86 -6.80 13.28
C TYR A 82 8.51 -6.20 13.69
N ARG A 83 8.49 -4.91 13.97
CA ARG A 83 7.27 -4.16 14.29
C ARG A 83 6.37 -4.08 13.07
N ARG A 84 5.19 -4.69 13.15
CA ARG A 84 4.14 -4.59 12.11
C ARG A 84 3.16 -3.48 12.46
N MET A 85 2.66 -2.80 11.43
CA MET A 85 1.68 -1.73 11.59
C MET A 85 0.47 -1.98 10.70
N ASP A 86 -0.71 -1.74 11.25
CA ASP A 86 -1.91 -1.59 10.44
C ASP A 86 -1.95 -0.19 9.83
N GLY A 87 -2.72 -0.01 8.76
CA GLY A 87 -2.88 1.31 8.17
C GLY A 87 -4.11 1.42 7.29
N ARG A 88 -4.41 2.64 6.89
CA ARG A 88 -5.54 2.94 6.02
C ARG A 88 -5.22 4.02 5.01
N ILE A 89 -5.73 3.84 3.81
CA ILE A 89 -5.65 4.76 2.68
C ILE A 89 -7.06 5.27 2.46
N VAL A 90 -7.27 6.57 2.67
CA VAL A 90 -8.57 7.22 2.61
C VAL A 90 -8.60 8.10 1.38
N LEU A 91 -9.50 7.82 0.44
CA LEU A 91 -9.80 8.69 -0.70
C LEU A 91 -10.95 9.63 -0.34
N TYR A 92 -10.83 10.91 -0.67
CA TYR A 92 -11.82 11.94 -0.37
C TYR A 92 -12.60 12.38 -1.60
N THR A 93 -13.81 12.88 -1.39
CA THR A 93 -14.62 13.46 -2.48
C THR A 93 -14.12 14.86 -2.89
N THR A 94 -14.46 15.26 -4.12
CA THR A 94 -14.09 16.58 -4.68
C THR A 94 -14.61 17.77 -3.86
N GLY A 95 -15.73 17.58 -3.15
CA GLY A 95 -16.49 18.66 -2.50
C GLY A 95 -16.29 18.81 -0.98
N GLY A 96 -15.44 18.02 -0.31
CA GLY A 96 -15.30 18.15 1.14
C GLY A 96 -14.35 17.15 1.81
N VAL A 97 -14.42 17.09 3.14
CA VAL A 97 -13.62 16.22 4.03
C VAL A 97 -14.22 14.80 4.15
N ARG A 98 -15.30 14.50 3.40
CA ARG A 98 -15.96 13.20 3.52
C ARG A 98 -15.10 12.11 2.86
N PRO A 99 -14.75 11.03 3.60
CA PRO A 99 -14.11 9.87 2.99
C PRO A 99 -15.09 9.25 1.99
N ALA A 100 -14.65 9.09 0.75
CA ALA A 100 -15.39 8.44 -0.31
C ALA A 100 -15.19 6.92 -0.26
N GLN A 101 -13.94 6.50 -0.02
CA GLN A 101 -13.55 5.11 0.06
C GLN A 101 -12.34 4.97 0.98
N THR A 102 -12.31 3.92 1.79
CA THR A 102 -11.16 3.62 2.64
C THR A 102 -10.68 2.21 2.40
N TRP A 103 -9.40 2.06 2.07
CA TRP A 103 -8.72 0.77 2.08
C TRP A 103 -7.98 0.61 3.39
N ARG A 104 -8.20 -0.50 4.10
CA ARG A 104 -7.47 -0.84 5.31
C ARG A 104 -6.57 -2.02 5.03
N PHE A 105 -5.28 -1.88 5.34
CA PHE A 105 -4.36 -3.00 5.32
C PHE A 105 -3.99 -3.40 6.75
N SER A 106 -3.71 -4.69 6.94
CA SER A 106 -3.36 -5.27 8.23
C SER A 106 -1.96 -5.84 8.23
N ARG A 107 -1.26 -5.68 9.35
CA ARG A 107 0.06 -6.28 9.60
C ARG A 107 1.08 -5.92 8.52
N GLY A 108 1.09 -4.65 8.12
CA GLY A 108 2.07 -4.10 7.20
C GLY A 108 3.50 -4.19 7.75
N LEU A 109 4.44 -4.51 6.88
CA LEU A 109 5.86 -4.60 7.12
C LEU A 109 6.60 -3.87 5.98
N PRO A 110 7.44 -2.86 6.26
CA PRO A 110 8.23 -2.20 5.26
C PRO A 110 9.35 -3.15 4.82
N ILE A 111 9.30 -3.55 3.55
CA ILE A 111 10.22 -4.53 2.96
C ILE A 111 11.32 -3.86 2.13
N LYS A 112 11.09 -2.60 1.71
CA LYS A 112 12.03 -1.85 0.89
C LYS A 112 11.84 -0.36 1.08
N TRP A 113 12.95 0.36 1.22
CA TRP A 113 12.98 1.81 1.14
C TRP A 113 14.00 2.25 0.08
N THR A 114 13.60 3.22 -0.73
CA THR A 114 14.46 3.85 -1.73
C THR A 114 14.51 5.34 -1.44
N GLY A 115 15.70 5.84 -1.10
CA GLY A 115 15.94 7.26 -0.86
C GLY A 115 15.98 8.10 -2.14
N PRO A 116 16.11 9.44 -2.00
CA PRO A 116 16.16 10.34 -3.14
C PRO A 116 17.45 10.19 -3.94
N SER A 117 17.34 10.38 -5.25
CA SER A 117 18.50 10.63 -6.11
C SER A 117 19.00 12.05 -5.88
N LEU A 118 20.21 12.20 -5.34
CA LEU A 118 20.82 13.49 -5.06
C LEU A 118 21.79 13.85 -6.19
N SER A 119 21.48 14.90 -6.95
CA SER A 119 22.34 15.42 -8.01
C SER A 119 22.45 16.94 -7.88
N ALA A 120 23.68 17.44 -7.71
CA ALA A 120 23.94 18.88 -7.61
C ALA A 120 23.61 19.63 -8.91
N SER A 121 23.51 18.93 -10.04
CA SER A 121 23.24 19.50 -11.36
C SER A 121 21.75 19.58 -11.70
N GLN A 122 20.86 19.02 -10.88
CA GLN A 122 19.42 18.95 -11.14
C GLN A 122 18.61 19.50 -9.96
N SER A 123 17.75 20.48 -10.23
CA SER A 123 16.80 21.02 -9.26
C SER A 123 15.52 20.18 -9.18
N ALA A 124 15.65 18.92 -8.76
CA ALA A 124 14.51 18.01 -8.56
C ALA A 124 14.12 17.92 -7.08
N VAL A 125 12.82 17.70 -6.81
CA VAL A 125 12.34 17.43 -5.45
C VAL A 125 12.87 16.06 -5.02
N ALA A 126 13.56 16.02 -3.88
CA ALA A 126 13.98 14.78 -3.25
C ALA A 126 12.74 13.95 -2.91
N THR A 127 12.58 12.78 -3.53
CA THR A 127 11.47 11.86 -3.28
C THR A 127 11.99 10.55 -2.72
N GLU A 128 11.23 9.96 -1.82
CA GLU A 128 11.47 8.63 -1.29
C GLU A 128 10.31 7.70 -1.59
N SER A 129 10.61 6.41 -1.68
CA SER A 129 9.65 5.34 -1.94
C SER A 129 9.74 4.28 -0.86
N LEU A 130 8.60 3.90 -0.31
CA LEU A 130 8.45 2.84 0.68
C LEU A 130 7.58 1.72 0.10
N THR A 131 8.05 0.49 0.17
CA THR A 131 7.25 -0.70 -0.16
C THR A 131 6.87 -1.43 1.12
N ILE A 132 5.58 -1.73 1.29
CA ILE A 132 5.00 -2.37 2.47
C ILE A 132 4.33 -3.67 2.03
N ALA A 133 4.85 -4.81 2.48
CA ALA A 133 4.14 -6.07 2.42
C ALA A 133 3.08 -6.11 3.52
N HIS A 134 1.88 -6.59 3.24
CA HIS A 134 0.83 -6.72 4.24
C HIS A 134 0.08 -8.04 4.11
N GLU A 135 -0.58 -8.45 5.19
CA GLU A 135 -1.22 -9.78 5.26
C GLU A 135 -2.70 -9.72 4.84
N GLY A 136 -3.28 -8.52 4.67
CA GLY A 136 -4.65 -8.38 4.22
C GLY A 136 -4.98 -6.96 3.75
N LEU A 137 -5.91 -6.86 2.80
CA LEU A 137 -6.49 -5.61 2.30
C LEU A 137 -8.01 -5.73 2.37
N LYS A 138 -8.66 -4.74 2.99
CA LYS A 138 -10.12 -4.66 3.10
C LYS A 138 -10.61 -3.30 2.63
N LEU A 139 -11.77 -3.31 1.98
CA LEU A 139 -12.47 -2.11 1.57
C LEU A 139 -13.53 -1.78 2.61
N ASP A 140 -13.36 -0.65 3.31
CA ASP A 140 -14.35 -0.09 4.21
C ASP A 140 -15.23 0.90 3.41
N HIS A 141 -16.54 0.71 3.48
CA HIS A 141 -17.57 1.57 2.86
C HIS A 141 -18.11 2.60 3.85
#